data_AF-A0A941MYA0-F1
#
_entry.id   AF-A0A941MYA0-F1
#
_cell.length_a   1.000
_cell.length_b   1.000
_cell.length_c   1.000
_cell.angle_alpha   90.00
_cell.angle_beta   90.00
_cell.angle_gamma   90.00
#
_symmetry.space_group_name_H-M   'P 1'
#
loop_
_entity.id
_entity.type
_entity.pdbx_description
1 polymer ?
#
loop_
_entity_poly.entity_id
_entity_poly.type
_entity_poly.pdbx_seq_one_letter_code
_entity_poly.pdbx_strand_id
1 'polypeptide(L)'
;MSNNVRQVGYIGCFLLVLLRVAIGWQFLYEGIWKINTQKTAKPWSAEGYLANARGPFRDHFRGMTDDPDGLNKLDYDKISANWDTWRDQFQAMYPGHDAELNDLLEGPQLWTQKLAELPPGVDDEKLKSVKLPKGSYVKYNAKDKRLETNVHLLPAERDALMALVGGAADEGEATSGDEAAPAAEGAPADAAPAEGAPVAGVDPRVKKWQDAVRQLYTRSGKLSLKERLQVLLKEDPERVGVVHESHEGTIDYKRPGKVDIYKHLLERYNANLKRAQQAFHQEHLEKQWREVFEKKTELVGPVDALTAEFHTAAYKLLDAGEMQKGPVPEGPSQVRQINQLTMWSLAILGVLLMTGTFSRLSGLAAAGLMLLFYLPMPPWPGVVEAPGPEHSLFINKNLIEFFACLALVAVPTGRWIGVDALIRRFILRKKTD
;
A
#
# COMPACT_ATOMS: atom_id res chain seq x y z
N MET A 1 -5.74 -43.36 -54.59
CA MET A 1 -6.21 -42.13 -53.91
C MET A 1 -5.59 -42.10 -52.52
N SER A 2 -4.43 -41.46 -52.37
CA SER A 2 -3.84 -41.22 -51.04
C SER A 2 -4.53 -40.00 -50.44
N ASN A 3 -5.56 -40.22 -49.62
CA ASN A 3 -6.17 -39.15 -48.83
C ASN A 3 -5.11 -38.61 -47.87
N ASN A 4 -4.56 -37.45 -48.21
CA ASN A 4 -3.60 -36.73 -47.39
C ASN A 4 -4.35 -36.17 -46.18
N VAL A 5 -4.35 -36.89 -45.06
CA VAL A 5 -4.97 -36.53 -43.76
C VAL A 5 -4.39 -35.24 -43.14
N ARG A 6 -3.53 -34.50 -43.87
CA ARG A 6 -2.76 -33.33 -43.38
C ARG A 6 -3.18 -31.99 -43.98
N GLN A 7 -4.30 -31.91 -44.69
CA GLN A 7 -4.79 -30.63 -45.19
C GLN A 7 -5.65 -29.93 -44.14
N VAL A 8 -5.05 -28.98 -43.41
CA VAL A 8 -5.81 -28.02 -42.59
C VAL A 8 -6.59 -27.12 -43.57
N GLY A 9 -7.92 -27.09 -43.42
CA GLY A 9 -8.76 -26.23 -44.26
C GLY A 9 -8.44 -24.75 -44.08
N TYR A 10 -8.72 -23.92 -45.09
CA TYR A 10 -8.41 -22.48 -45.06
C TYR A 10 -9.00 -21.76 -43.83
N ILE A 11 -10.21 -22.13 -43.42
CA ILE A 11 -10.85 -21.60 -42.20
C ILE A 11 -10.05 -22.00 -40.95
N GLY A 12 -9.60 -23.26 -40.85
CA GLY A 12 -8.76 -23.71 -39.75
C GLY A 12 -7.44 -22.96 -39.68
N CYS A 13 -6.79 -22.74 -40.83
CA CYS A 13 -5.58 -21.93 -40.90
C CYS A 13 -5.82 -20.50 -40.42
N PHE A 14 -6.90 -19.87 -40.88
CA PHE A 14 -7.28 -18.52 -40.47
C PHE A 14 -7.54 -18.43 -38.96
N LEU A 15 -8.36 -19.33 -38.40
CA LEU A 15 -8.70 -19.35 -36.98
C LEU A 15 -7.48 -19.57 -36.09
N LEU A 16 -6.54 -20.42 -36.51
CA LEU A 16 -5.29 -20.66 -35.77
C LEU A 16 -4.34 -19.47 -35.82
N VAL A 17 -4.28 -18.74 -36.94
CA VAL A 17 -3.55 -17.46 -37.03
C VAL A 17 -4.23 -16.41 -36.15
N LEU A 18 -5.56 -16.32 -36.19
CA LEU A 18 -6.34 -15.39 -35.37
C LEU A 18 -6.12 -15.68 -33.87
N LEU A 19 -6.16 -16.95 -33.46
CA LEU A 19 -5.87 -17.37 -32.10
C LEU A 19 -4.46 -16.95 -31.67
N ARG A 20 -3.45 -17.16 -32.52
CA ARG A 20 -2.07 -16.71 -32.26
C ARG A 20 -1.99 -15.20 -32.05
N VAL A 21 -2.64 -14.42 -32.92
CA VAL A 21 -2.65 -12.96 -32.83
C VAL A 21 -3.42 -12.50 -31.59
N ALA A 22 -4.53 -13.16 -31.23
CA ALA A 22 -5.32 -12.83 -30.05
C ALA A 22 -4.55 -13.09 -28.76
N ILE A 23 -3.89 -14.25 -28.62
CA ILE A 23 -3.02 -14.54 -27.47
C ILE A 23 -1.86 -13.55 -27.42
N GLY A 24 -1.22 -13.28 -28.57
CA GLY A 24 -0.14 -12.30 -28.65
C GLY A 24 -0.58 -10.90 -28.23
N TRP A 25 -1.78 -10.47 -28.64
CA TRP A 25 -2.36 -9.20 -28.22
C TRP A 25 -2.59 -9.13 -26.72
N GLN A 26 -3.15 -10.19 -26.12
CA GLN A 26 -3.36 -10.24 -24.69
C GLN A 26 -2.04 -10.11 -23.92
N PHE A 27 -1.01 -10.87 -24.31
CA PHE A 27 0.31 -10.78 -23.68
C PHE A 27 0.92 -9.39 -23.83
N LEU A 28 0.83 -8.80 -25.02
CA LEU A 28 1.37 -7.47 -25.30
C LEU A 28 0.66 -6.40 -24.46
N TYR A 29 -0.67 -6.43 -24.43
CA TYR A 29 -1.47 -5.49 -23.65
C TYR A 29 -1.15 -5.60 -22.16
N GLU A 30 -1.13 -6.82 -21.62
CA GLU A 30 -0.78 -7.07 -20.22
C GLU A 30 0.63 -6.60 -19.87
N GLY A 31 1.61 -6.84 -20.76
CA GLY A 31 2.98 -6.36 -20.58
C GLY A 31 3.07 -4.84 -20.60
N ILE A 32 2.50 -4.19 -21.61
CA ILE A 32 2.50 -2.72 -21.75
C ILE A 32 1.76 -2.06 -20.59
N TRP A 33 0.61 -2.59 -20.18
CA TRP A 33 -0.15 -2.07 -19.05
C TRP A 33 0.71 -2.09 -17.78
N LYS A 34 1.34 -3.23 -17.45
CA LYS A 34 2.24 -3.34 -16.29
C LYS A 34 3.43 -2.38 -16.37
N ILE A 35 4.05 -2.23 -17.55
CA ILE A 35 5.16 -1.28 -17.77
C ILE A 35 4.70 0.16 -17.54
N ASN A 36 3.51 0.53 -18.03
CA ASN A 36 2.98 1.88 -17.88
C ASN A 36 2.62 2.20 -16.43
N THR A 37 2.17 1.21 -15.64
CA THR A 37 1.93 1.43 -14.19
C THR A 37 3.19 1.77 -13.42
N GLN A 38 4.39 1.43 -13.93
CA GLN A 38 5.65 1.81 -13.28
C GLN A 38 5.88 3.33 -13.24
N LYS A 39 5.07 4.11 -13.97
CA LYS A 39 5.10 5.58 -13.95
C LYS A 39 4.05 6.20 -13.04
N THR A 40 3.22 5.39 -12.38
CA THR A 40 2.15 5.87 -11.50
C THR A 40 2.55 5.69 -10.03
N ALA A 41 1.79 6.32 -9.13
CA ALA A 41 2.02 6.20 -7.69
C ALA A 41 1.79 4.78 -7.13
N LYS A 42 1.18 3.88 -7.91
CA LYS A 42 0.92 2.48 -7.53
C LYS A 42 1.43 1.56 -8.65
N PRO A 43 2.74 1.31 -8.70
CA PRO A 43 3.32 0.42 -9.70
C PRO A 43 2.79 -1.01 -9.52
N TRP A 44 2.59 -1.71 -10.63
CA TRP A 44 2.29 -3.14 -10.58
C TRP A 44 3.49 -3.91 -10.02
N SER A 45 3.22 -4.87 -9.14
CA SER A 45 4.21 -5.79 -8.57
C SER A 45 3.66 -7.20 -8.46
N ALA A 46 4.50 -8.19 -8.73
CA ALA A 46 4.20 -9.61 -8.54
C ALA A 46 4.25 -10.04 -7.07
N GLU A 47 4.76 -9.20 -6.17
CA GLU A 47 4.97 -9.53 -4.75
C GLU A 47 3.70 -10.06 -4.08
N GLY A 48 2.58 -9.34 -4.22
CA GLY A 48 1.31 -9.77 -3.63
C GLY A 48 0.83 -11.10 -4.19
N TYR A 49 1.08 -11.39 -5.47
CA TYR A 49 0.71 -12.65 -6.09
C TYR A 49 1.59 -13.81 -5.59
N LEU A 50 2.90 -13.60 -5.48
CA LEU A 50 3.87 -14.60 -5.01
C LEU A 50 3.78 -14.86 -3.50
N ALA A 51 3.60 -13.81 -2.70
CA ALA A 51 3.41 -13.90 -1.26
C ALA A 51 2.16 -14.72 -0.91
N ASN A 52 1.13 -14.69 -1.76
CA ASN A 52 -0.10 -15.46 -1.58
C ASN A 52 -0.07 -16.84 -2.25
N ALA A 53 1.09 -17.32 -2.73
CA ALA A 53 1.20 -18.63 -3.36
C ALA A 53 0.81 -19.79 -2.42
N ARG A 54 0.24 -20.85 -3.00
CA ARG A 54 -0.40 -22.00 -2.35
C ARG A 54 -0.11 -23.29 -3.12
N GLY A 55 -0.40 -24.40 -2.47
CA GLY A 55 -0.19 -25.73 -3.03
C GLY A 55 1.27 -26.18 -2.93
N PRO A 56 1.68 -27.18 -3.71
CA PRO A 56 2.95 -27.88 -3.49
C PRO A 56 4.19 -27.03 -3.77
N PHE A 57 4.06 -25.97 -4.58
CA PHE A 57 5.15 -25.06 -4.90
C PHE A 57 5.13 -23.76 -4.07
N ARG A 58 4.27 -23.70 -3.04
CA ARG A 58 4.09 -22.53 -2.16
C ARG A 58 5.41 -21.96 -1.68
N ASP A 59 6.25 -22.79 -1.06
CA ASP A 59 7.48 -22.33 -0.40
C ASP A 59 8.49 -21.77 -1.40
N HIS A 60 8.54 -22.33 -2.62
CA HIS A 60 9.40 -21.84 -3.69
C HIS A 60 8.99 -20.44 -4.13
N PHE A 61 7.70 -20.20 -4.40
CA PHE A 61 7.22 -18.89 -4.86
C PHE A 61 7.20 -17.84 -3.76
N ARG A 62 6.83 -18.21 -2.53
CA ARG A 62 6.89 -17.30 -1.38
C ARG A 62 8.33 -16.94 -1.01
N GLY A 63 9.27 -17.86 -1.19
CA GLY A 63 10.71 -17.61 -1.04
C GLY A 63 11.29 -16.66 -2.08
N MET A 64 10.51 -16.25 -3.09
CA MET A 64 10.90 -15.19 -4.03
C MET A 64 10.56 -13.78 -3.54
N THR A 65 9.89 -13.66 -2.40
CA THR A 65 9.51 -12.40 -1.76
C THR A 65 10.22 -12.25 -0.44
N ASP A 66 10.57 -11.01 -0.07
CA ASP A 66 11.32 -10.73 1.16
C ASP A 66 10.45 -10.88 2.42
N ASP A 67 9.14 -10.62 2.31
CA ASP A 67 8.21 -10.66 3.45
C ASP A 67 6.84 -11.26 3.06
N PRO A 68 6.76 -12.57 2.74
CA PRO A 68 5.53 -13.20 2.28
C PRO A 68 4.40 -13.14 3.32
N ASP A 69 4.75 -13.07 4.61
CA ASP A 69 3.81 -12.98 5.73
C ASP A 69 3.53 -11.53 6.17
N GLY A 70 4.27 -10.53 5.68
CA GLY A 70 4.06 -9.14 6.10
C GLY A 70 4.55 -8.86 7.53
N LEU A 71 5.40 -9.72 8.10
CA LEU A 71 5.90 -9.57 9.47
C LEU A 71 6.91 -8.43 9.59
N ASN A 72 7.70 -8.16 8.54
CA ASN A 72 8.59 -7.01 8.52
C ASN A 72 7.80 -5.70 8.51
N LYS A 73 6.58 -5.70 7.95
CA LYS A 73 5.68 -4.55 8.00
C LYS A 73 5.07 -4.29 9.39
N LEU A 74 5.19 -5.24 10.32
CA LEU A 74 4.75 -5.10 11.71
C LEU A 74 5.91 -4.71 12.64
N ASP A 75 7.10 -4.48 12.08
CA ASP A 75 8.29 -4.06 12.79
C ASP A 75 8.52 -2.57 12.51
N TYR A 76 8.42 -1.76 13.57
CA TYR A 76 8.59 -0.31 13.48
C TYR A 76 9.97 0.07 12.95
N ASP A 77 11.04 -0.58 13.42
CA ASP A 77 12.40 -0.15 13.09
C ASP A 77 12.67 -0.43 11.60
N LYS A 78 12.12 -1.53 11.06
CA LYS A 78 12.21 -1.86 9.62
C LYS A 78 11.41 -0.88 8.75
N ILE A 79 10.17 -0.55 9.12
CA ILE A 79 9.37 0.40 8.33
C ILE A 79 9.95 1.80 8.41
N SER A 80 10.39 2.24 9.59
CA SER A 80 11.04 3.54 9.76
C SER A 80 12.30 3.65 8.89
N ALA A 81 13.16 2.61 8.90
CA ALA A 81 14.35 2.56 8.05
C ALA A 81 14.01 2.54 6.54
N ASN A 82 12.93 1.86 6.15
CA ASN A 82 12.46 1.86 4.76
C ASN A 82 11.97 3.26 4.33
N TRP A 83 11.24 3.97 5.21
CA TRP A 83 10.81 5.34 4.96
C TRP A 83 11.99 6.30 4.88
N ASP A 84 13.00 6.14 5.74
CA ASP A 84 14.24 6.92 5.68
C ASP A 84 15.01 6.66 4.37
N THR A 85 15.16 5.40 3.97
CA THR A 85 15.82 5.04 2.72
C THR A 85 15.08 5.64 1.52
N TRP A 86 13.74 5.56 1.51
CA TRP A 86 12.93 6.14 0.45
C TRP A 86 13.02 7.67 0.43
N ARG A 87 12.99 8.32 1.60
CA ARG A 87 13.18 9.77 1.76
C ARG A 87 14.51 10.20 1.14
N ASP A 88 15.59 9.51 1.47
CA ASP A 88 16.93 9.87 0.98
C ASP A 88 17.02 9.70 -0.55
N GLN A 89 16.38 8.68 -1.10
CA GLN A 89 16.26 8.49 -2.55
C GLN A 89 15.40 9.56 -3.22
N PHE A 90 14.31 9.96 -2.56
CA PHE A 90 13.43 11.04 -3.02
C PHE A 90 14.19 12.36 -3.07
N GLN A 91 14.91 12.73 -2.00
CA GLN A 91 15.74 13.94 -1.93
C GLN A 91 16.83 13.95 -3.00
N ALA A 92 17.48 12.80 -3.23
CA ALA A 92 18.50 12.67 -4.28
C ALA A 92 17.92 12.90 -5.70
N MET A 93 16.66 12.52 -5.93
CA MET A 93 15.98 12.71 -7.23
C MET A 93 15.34 14.11 -7.38
N TYR A 94 14.86 14.66 -6.25
CA TYR A 94 14.08 15.89 -6.12
C TYR A 94 14.68 16.80 -5.01
N PRO A 95 15.83 17.43 -5.28
CA PRO A 95 16.49 18.29 -4.30
C PRO A 95 15.69 19.57 -4.03
N GLY A 96 15.68 20.06 -2.79
CA GLY A 96 15.07 21.36 -2.42
C GLY A 96 13.81 21.27 -1.57
N HIS A 97 13.32 20.05 -1.26
CA HIS A 97 12.14 19.80 -0.42
C HIS A 97 12.50 19.13 0.92
N ASP A 98 13.76 19.25 1.35
CA ASP A 98 14.32 18.50 2.49
C ASP A 98 13.61 18.83 3.81
N ALA A 99 13.30 20.11 4.04
CA ALA A 99 12.63 20.56 5.25
C ALA A 99 11.18 20.06 5.31
N GLU A 100 10.43 20.24 4.22
CA GLU A 100 9.04 19.80 4.12
C GLU A 100 8.93 18.29 4.26
N LEU A 101 9.86 17.53 3.68
CA LEU A 101 9.85 16.07 3.74
C LEU A 101 10.21 15.53 5.12
N ASN A 102 11.15 16.17 5.82
CA ASN A 102 11.46 15.83 7.20
C ASN A 102 10.30 16.19 8.14
N ASP A 103 9.68 17.35 7.95
CA ASP A 103 8.49 17.76 8.73
C ASP A 103 7.31 16.79 8.55
N LEU A 104 7.15 16.19 7.36
CA LEU A 104 6.14 15.15 7.14
C LEU A 104 6.40 13.87 7.96
N LEU A 105 7.66 13.44 8.03
CA LEU A 105 8.04 12.19 8.68
C LEU A 105 8.16 12.31 10.20
N GLU A 106 8.86 13.34 10.67
CA GLU A 106 9.26 13.53 12.07
C GLU A 106 8.44 14.61 12.77
N GLY A 107 7.68 15.41 12.03
CA GLY A 107 6.94 16.54 12.57
C GLY A 107 7.81 17.81 12.62
N PRO A 108 7.18 18.99 12.70
CA PRO A 108 7.92 20.24 12.81
C PRO A 108 8.57 20.34 14.20
N GLN A 109 9.84 20.75 14.24
CA GLN A 109 10.57 20.97 15.50
C GLN A 109 9.95 22.10 16.36
N LEU A 110 9.19 23.00 15.72
CA LEU A 110 8.58 24.16 16.34
C LEU A 110 7.18 24.40 15.75
N TRP A 111 6.15 24.30 16.59
CA TRP A 111 4.81 24.74 16.21
C TRP A 111 4.66 26.23 16.52
N THR A 112 4.16 26.98 15.53
CA THR A 112 3.95 28.42 15.69
C THR A 112 2.53 28.83 15.34
N GLN A 113 2.06 29.88 16.00
CA GLN A 113 0.75 30.49 15.76
C GLN A 113 0.84 32.01 15.83
N LYS A 114 0.30 32.71 14.84
CA LYS A 114 0.35 34.17 14.78
C LYS A 114 -0.46 34.79 15.93
N LEU A 115 0.17 35.71 16.66
CA LEU A 115 -0.44 36.44 17.77
C LEU A 115 0.18 37.84 17.82
N ALA A 116 -0.63 38.88 17.62
CA ALA A 116 -0.11 40.23 17.43
C ALA A 116 0.53 40.83 18.70
N GLU A 117 -0.12 40.62 19.85
CA GLU A 117 0.26 41.11 21.18
C GLU A 117 -0.26 40.15 22.24
N LEU A 118 0.42 40.08 23.39
CA LEU A 118 -0.07 39.34 24.56
C LEU A 118 -1.27 40.06 25.20
N PRO A 119 -2.27 39.32 25.71
CA PRO A 119 -3.37 39.90 26.47
C PRO A 119 -2.88 40.48 27.81
N PRO A 120 -3.56 41.51 28.35
CA PRO A 120 -3.17 42.12 29.62
C PRO A 120 -3.17 41.08 30.74
N GLY A 121 -2.04 40.97 31.45
CA GLY A 121 -1.87 40.03 32.55
C GLY A 121 -1.25 38.68 32.18
N VAL A 122 -0.89 38.43 30.92
CA VAL A 122 -0.08 37.27 30.50
C VAL A 122 1.30 37.73 30.09
N ASP A 123 2.31 37.34 30.86
CA ASP A 123 3.73 37.63 30.61
C ASP A 123 4.50 36.32 30.41
N ASP A 124 5.73 36.41 29.88
CA ASP A 124 6.60 35.25 29.62
C ASP A 124 6.85 34.39 30.89
N GLU A 125 6.82 34.97 32.08
CA GLU A 125 6.96 34.21 33.33
C GLU A 125 5.74 33.35 33.64
N LYS A 126 4.53 33.82 33.31
CA LYS A 126 3.30 33.04 33.45
C LYS A 126 3.18 31.94 32.41
N LEU A 127 3.78 32.12 31.24
CA LEU A 127 3.88 31.04 30.26
C LEU A 127 4.80 29.92 30.75
N LYS A 128 5.90 30.26 31.43
CA LYS A 128 6.83 29.28 32.03
C LYS A 128 6.27 28.56 33.26
N SER A 129 5.23 29.09 33.91
CA SER A 129 4.63 28.45 35.09
C SER A 129 3.69 27.30 34.74
N VAL A 130 3.31 27.16 33.46
CA VAL A 130 2.55 26.01 32.97
C VAL A 130 3.42 24.75 33.07
N LYS A 131 2.89 23.71 33.71
CA LYS A 131 3.60 22.43 33.85
C LYS A 131 3.66 21.75 32.48
N LEU A 132 4.86 21.71 31.92
CA LEU A 132 5.17 21.05 30.66
C LEU A 132 6.22 19.95 30.89
N PRO A 133 6.37 18.98 29.96
CA PRO A 133 7.44 17.99 30.00
C PRO A 133 8.83 18.63 30.06
N LYS A 134 9.81 17.92 30.62
CA LYS A 134 11.18 18.46 30.79
C LYS A 134 11.79 18.82 29.43
N GLY A 135 12.27 20.06 29.29
CA GLY A 135 12.87 20.57 28.05
C GLY A 135 11.87 21.18 27.07
N SER A 136 10.58 21.15 27.40
CA SER A 136 9.52 21.77 26.61
C SER A 136 9.25 23.21 27.04
N TYR A 137 8.77 24.04 26.11
CA TYR A 137 8.43 25.43 26.38
C TYR A 137 7.26 25.90 25.52
N VAL A 138 6.56 26.92 26.05
CA VAL A 138 5.65 27.77 25.29
C VAL A 138 6.15 29.20 25.47
N LYS A 139 6.42 29.90 24.36
CA LYS A 139 7.01 31.25 24.38
C LYS A 139 6.32 32.18 23.40
N TYR A 140 6.17 33.44 23.78
CA TYR A 140 5.79 34.49 22.85
C TYR A 140 7.03 35.15 22.23
N ASN A 141 7.07 35.19 20.89
CA ASN A 141 8.10 35.89 20.13
C ASN A 141 7.55 37.26 19.69
N ALA A 142 7.93 38.31 20.42
CA ALA A 142 7.48 39.67 20.16
C ALA A 142 8.00 40.25 18.83
N LYS A 143 9.14 39.77 18.32
CA LYS A 143 9.73 40.24 17.06
C LYS A 143 8.90 39.74 15.87
N ASP A 144 8.53 38.46 15.90
CA ASP A 144 7.80 37.80 14.82
C ASP A 144 6.28 37.77 15.04
N LYS A 145 5.80 38.31 16.18
CA LYS A 145 4.39 38.38 16.57
C LYS A 145 3.70 37.01 16.48
N ARG A 146 4.28 36.03 17.18
CA ARG A 146 3.81 34.64 17.19
C ARG A 146 4.06 33.95 18.53
N LEU A 147 3.18 33.02 18.86
CA LEU A 147 3.32 32.05 19.93
C LEU A 147 4.01 30.80 19.39
N GLU A 148 4.96 30.24 20.12
CA GLU A 148 5.79 29.11 19.68
C GLU A 148 5.84 28.03 20.77
N THR A 149 5.80 26.76 20.38
CA THR A 149 5.99 25.60 21.26
C THR A 149 6.82 24.53 20.56
N ASN A 150 7.58 23.75 21.34
CA ASN A 150 8.34 22.58 20.89
C ASN A 150 7.76 21.26 21.42
N VAL A 151 6.51 21.26 21.89
CA VAL A 151 5.84 20.06 22.43
C VAL A 151 4.41 19.91 21.92
N HIS A 152 3.97 18.67 21.78
CA HIS A 152 2.56 18.30 21.60
C HIS A 152 1.77 18.71 22.86
N LEU A 153 0.92 19.73 22.73
CA LEU A 153 0.14 20.22 23.86
C LEU A 153 -0.96 19.21 24.23
N LEU A 154 -1.00 18.82 25.51
CA LEU A 154 -2.09 18.01 26.07
C LEU A 154 -3.32 18.87 26.40
N PRO A 155 -4.53 18.27 26.52
CA PRO A 155 -5.73 19.01 26.91
C PRO A 155 -5.54 19.80 28.22
N ALA A 156 -4.90 19.20 29.22
CA ALA A 156 -4.61 19.86 30.49
C ALA A 156 -3.68 21.08 30.35
N GLU A 157 -2.72 21.03 29.42
CA GLU A 157 -1.76 22.12 29.17
C GLU A 157 -2.42 23.26 28.41
N ARG A 158 -3.28 22.93 27.43
CA ARG A 158 -4.15 23.89 26.75
C ARG A 158 -5.04 24.62 27.74
N ASP A 159 -5.69 23.88 28.64
CA ASP A 159 -6.61 24.46 29.63
C ASP A 159 -5.85 25.36 30.63
N ALA A 160 -4.63 24.95 31.03
CA ALA A 160 -3.75 25.78 31.83
C ALA A 160 -3.35 27.09 31.12
N LEU A 161 -3.06 27.05 29.81
CA LEU A 161 -2.76 28.24 29.00
C LEU A 161 -3.98 29.15 28.83
N MET A 162 -5.19 28.59 28.72
CA MET A 162 -6.42 29.37 28.65
C MET A 162 -6.73 30.05 29.99
N ALA A 163 -6.47 29.38 31.11
CA ALA A 163 -6.68 29.92 32.46
C ALA A 163 -5.76 31.10 32.83
N LEU A 164 -4.70 31.37 32.06
CA LEU A 164 -3.80 32.51 32.30
C LEU A 164 -4.48 33.87 32.07
N VAL A 165 -5.51 33.93 31.23
CA VAL A 165 -6.31 35.13 31.00
C VAL A 165 -7.59 34.97 31.78
N GLY A 166 -7.72 35.66 32.91
CA GLY A 166 -8.88 35.56 33.80
C GLY A 166 -10.18 35.90 33.08
N GLY A 167 -10.87 34.86 32.60
CA GLY A 167 -12.15 34.92 31.91
C GLY A 167 -12.63 33.50 31.72
N ALA A 168 -13.86 33.22 32.15
CA ALA A 168 -14.46 31.88 32.12
C ALA A 168 -14.18 31.18 30.79
N ALA A 169 -13.71 29.93 30.88
CA ALA A 169 -13.82 29.01 29.76
C ALA A 169 -15.27 29.07 29.27
N ASP A 170 -15.46 29.36 27.97
CA ASP A 170 -16.76 29.26 27.33
C ASP A 170 -17.30 27.86 27.62
N GLU A 171 -18.29 27.75 28.51
CA GLU A 171 -19.08 26.55 28.72
C GLU A 171 -19.94 26.35 27.47
N GLY A 172 -19.37 25.74 26.43
CA GLY A 172 -20.05 25.69 25.14
C GLY A 172 -19.33 24.93 24.05
N GLU A 173 -18.70 23.79 24.33
CA GLU A 173 -18.54 22.74 23.31
C GLU A 173 -18.33 21.39 24.00
N ALA A 174 -19.45 20.74 24.30
CA ALA A 174 -19.48 19.33 24.65
C ALA A 174 -19.01 18.52 23.44
N THR A 175 -17.98 17.70 23.67
CA THR A 175 -17.69 16.41 23.03
C THR A 175 -18.63 16.01 21.88
N SER A 176 -18.19 16.15 20.63
CA SER A 176 -18.67 15.28 19.55
C SER A 176 -17.70 14.09 19.45
N GLY A 177 -18.06 13.02 20.14
CA GLY A 177 -17.56 11.69 19.82
C GLY A 177 -18.13 11.23 18.49
N ASP A 178 -17.28 10.58 17.71
CA ASP A 178 -17.64 9.83 16.51
C ASP A 178 -18.64 8.71 16.84
N GLU A 179 -19.90 8.87 16.42
CA GLU A 179 -20.76 7.76 15.98
C GLU A 179 -21.66 8.24 14.85
N ALA A 180 -21.53 7.62 13.68
CA ALA A 180 -22.28 7.92 12.47
C ALA A 180 -23.28 6.78 12.15
N ALA A 181 -24.58 7.12 12.00
CA ALA A 181 -25.56 6.54 11.06
C ALA A 181 -27.00 7.07 11.33
N PRO A 182 -27.95 6.98 10.36
CA PRO A 182 -27.93 7.50 9.00
C PRO A 182 -29.04 8.56 8.77
N ALA A 183 -28.93 9.25 7.63
CA ALA A 183 -29.77 10.35 7.19
C ALA A 183 -31.26 10.01 7.00
N ALA A 184 -32.12 10.96 7.37
CA ALA A 184 -33.49 11.09 6.85
C ALA A 184 -33.68 12.52 6.31
N GLU A 185 -34.12 12.61 5.07
CA GLU A 185 -34.37 13.83 4.29
C GLU A 185 -35.64 14.57 4.73
N GLY A 186 -35.62 15.91 4.67
CA GLY A 186 -36.83 16.74 4.73
C GLY A 186 -36.59 18.22 5.10
N ALA A 187 -36.30 19.05 4.09
CA ALA A 187 -36.51 20.51 3.86
C ALA A 187 -36.85 21.52 5.02
N PRO A 188 -36.69 22.86 4.82
CA PRO A 188 -35.90 23.61 3.84
C PRO A 188 -34.84 24.55 4.47
N ALA A 189 -33.89 24.96 3.63
CA ALA A 189 -32.96 26.04 3.88
C ALA A 189 -33.69 27.38 3.88
N ASP A 190 -33.75 28.05 5.04
CA ASP A 190 -33.81 29.51 5.17
C ASP A 190 -33.79 29.87 6.67
N ALA A 191 -32.59 29.96 7.24
CA ALA A 191 -32.35 30.70 8.48
C ALA A 191 -30.91 31.22 8.44
N ALA A 192 -30.79 32.53 8.19
CA ALA A 192 -29.55 33.26 8.39
C ALA A 192 -29.00 32.98 9.81
N PRO A 193 -27.69 32.85 10.01
CA PRO A 193 -27.14 32.69 11.35
C PRO A 193 -27.47 33.96 12.14
N ALA A 194 -28.25 33.80 13.21
CA ALA A 194 -28.50 34.86 14.17
C ALA A 194 -27.15 35.29 14.76
N GLU A 195 -26.69 36.48 14.38
CA GLU A 195 -25.58 37.18 15.01
C GLU A 195 -25.91 37.35 16.50
N GLY A 196 -25.27 36.52 17.34
CA GLY A 196 -25.32 36.67 18.78
C GLY A 196 -24.77 38.04 19.19
N ALA A 197 -25.52 38.75 20.03
CA ALA A 197 -25.17 40.06 20.56
C ALA A 197 -23.77 40.05 21.24
N PRO A 198 -23.02 41.17 21.19
CA PRO A 198 -21.69 41.24 21.79
C PRO A 198 -21.81 41.17 23.32
N VAL A 199 -21.23 40.13 23.91
CA VAL A 199 -21.06 40.04 25.37
C VAL A 199 -20.13 41.17 25.81
N ALA A 200 -20.68 42.13 26.56
CA ALA A 200 -19.98 43.31 27.01
C ALA A 200 -18.88 42.94 28.04
N GLY A 201 -17.63 43.32 27.77
CA GLY A 201 -16.56 43.38 28.77
C GLY A 201 -15.30 42.55 28.53
N VAL A 202 -15.25 41.69 27.51
CA VAL A 202 -14.04 40.89 27.21
C VAL A 202 -13.11 41.68 26.28
N ASP A 203 -11.90 41.99 26.74
CA ASP A 203 -10.88 42.64 25.91
C ASP A 203 -10.65 41.79 24.63
N PRO A 204 -10.74 42.37 23.42
CA PRO A 204 -10.57 41.64 22.16
C PRO A 204 -9.22 40.90 22.04
N ARG A 205 -8.22 41.26 22.85
CA ARG A 205 -6.93 40.54 22.95
C ARG A 205 -7.07 39.17 23.63
N VAL A 206 -8.00 39.03 24.57
CA VAL A 206 -8.29 37.76 25.26
C VAL A 206 -8.86 36.72 24.31
N LYS A 207 -9.81 37.13 23.46
CA LYS A 207 -10.39 36.25 22.44
C LYS A 207 -9.32 35.79 21.43
N LYS A 208 -8.48 36.73 20.95
CA LYS A 208 -7.36 36.41 20.05
C LYS A 208 -6.33 35.47 20.68
N TRP A 209 -6.07 35.60 21.99
CA TRP A 209 -5.24 34.67 22.75
C TRP A 209 -5.86 33.27 22.79
N GLN A 210 -7.12 33.16 23.19
CA GLN A 210 -7.83 31.88 23.26
C GLN A 210 -7.84 31.19 21.88
N ASP A 211 -8.14 31.93 20.81
CA ASP A 211 -8.11 31.42 19.44
C ASP A 211 -6.70 30.96 19.04
N ALA A 212 -5.66 31.72 19.41
CA ALA A 212 -4.27 31.35 19.13
C ALA A 212 -3.84 30.09 19.91
N VAL A 213 -4.23 29.96 21.17
CA VAL A 213 -3.95 28.76 21.98
C VAL A 213 -4.69 27.55 21.42
N ARG A 214 -5.98 27.69 21.04
CA ARG A 214 -6.74 26.61 20.38
C ARG A 214 -6.08 26.18 19.08
N GLN A 215 -5.68 27.12 18.24
CA GLN A 215 -5.00 26.79 16.98
C GLN A 215 -3.63 26.15 17.20
N LEU A 216 -2.86 26.63 18.18
CA LEU A 216 -1.57 26.04 18.54
C LEU A 216 -1.74 24.62 19.09
N TYR A 217 -2.75 24.39 19.93
CA TYR A 217 -3.13 23.06 20.41
C TYR A 217 -3.54 22.15 19.27
N THR A 218 -4.41 22.59 18.35
CA THR A 218 -4.83 21.79 17.19
C THR A 218 -3.67 21.45 16.26
N ARG A 219 -2.69 22.35 16.11
CA ARG A 219 -1.49 22.11 15.29
C ARG A 219 -0.50 21.17 15.96
N SER A 220 -0.19 21.44 17.23
CA SER A 220 0.70 20.61 18.04
C SER A 220 0.07 19.28 18.41
N GLY A 221 -1.25 19.10 18.37
CA GLY A 221 -1.89 17.81 18.65
C GLY A 221 -1.81 16.81 17.49
N LYS A 222 -1.39 17.23 16.29
CA LYS A 222 -1.24 16.33 15.13
C LYS A 222 0.08 15.59 15.22
N LEU A 223 0.00 14.28 15.36
CA LEU A 223 1.17 13.39 15.31
C LEU A 223 1.75 13.34 13.89
N SER A 224 3.07 13.31 13.80
CA SER A 224 3.82 13.03 12.58
C SER A 224 3.60 11.59 12.11
N LEU A 225 4.08 11.27 10.90
CA LEU A 225 3.93 9.92 10.35
C LEU A 225 4.69 8.88 11.18
N LYS A 226 5.92 9.15 11.62
CA LYS A 226 6.70 8.21 12.45
C LYS A 226 6.09 8.06 13.84
N GLU A 227 5.52 9.11 14.42
CA GLU A 227 4.82 9.01 15.71
C GLU A 227 3.54 8.18 15.58
N ARG A 228 2.73 8.40 14.54
CA ARG A 228 1.55 7.56 14.25
C ARG A 228 1.94 6.10 14.04
N LEU A 229 3.04 5.85 13.34
CA LEU A 229 3.58 4.51 13.14
C LEU A 229 4.06 3.88 14.46
N GLN A 230 4.70 4.66 15.33
CA GLN A 230 5.16 4.21 16.65
C GLN A 230 3.97 3.84 17.52
N VAL A 231 2.95 4.69 17.60
CA VAL A 231 1.72 4.39 18.34
C VAL A 231 1.12 3.08 17.84
N LEU A 232 1.01 2.92 16.52
CA LEU A 232 0.43 1.75 15.88
C LEU A 232 1.19 0.43 16.13
N LEU A 233 2.53 0.48 16.20
CA LEU A 233 3.38 -0.72 16.22
C LEU A 233 4.06 -1.00 17.56
N LYS A 234 4.16 -0.01 18.45
CA LYS A 234 4.85 -0.13 19.76
C LYS A 234 3.93 0.14 20.95
N GLU A 235 2.90 0.98 20.81
CA GLU A 235 2.16 1.49 21.98
C GLU A 235 0.70 1.01 22.05
N ASP A 236 0.05 0.76 20.92
CA ASP A 236 -1.35 0.34 20.85
C ASP A 236 -1.58 -0.98 21.63
N PRO A 237 -2.25 -0.94 22.80
CA PRO A 237 -2.46 -2.09 23.67
C PRO A 237 -3.17 -3.26 22.98
N GLU A 238 -4.03 -2.98 21.99
CA GLU A 238 -4.73 -4.03 21.26
C GLU A 238 -3.81 -4.77 20.30
N ARG A 239 -2.81 -4.08 19.73
CA ARG A 239 -1.92 -4.63 18.72
C ARG A 239 -0.70 -5.31 19.33
N VAL A 240 -0.02 -4.64 20.26
CA VAL A 240 1.20 -5.16 20.90
C VAL A 240 0.91 -6.02 22.14
N GLY A 241 -0.26 -5.87 22.74
CA GLY A 241 -0.62 -6.54 23.98
C GLY A 241 -0.20 -5.75 25.22
N VAL A 242 -0.71 -6.16 26.38
CA VAL A 242 -0.42 -5.52 27.66
C VAL A 242 0.11 -6.57 28.63
N VAL A 243 1.20 -6.23 29.31
CA VAL A 243 1.68 -6.97 30.49
C VAL A 243 1.15 -6.24 31.70
N HIS A 244 0.23 -6.88 32.43
CA HIS A 244 -0.19 -6.36 33.72
C HIS A 244 0.80 -6.83 34.79
N GLU A 245 1.58 -5.91 35.36
CA GLU A 245 2.45 -6.21 36.49
C GLU A 245 1.62 -6.56 37.73
N SER A 246 1.89 -7.72 38.31
CA SER A 246 1.27 -8.24 39.53
C SER A 246 1.30 -7.23 40.68
N HIS A 247 0.19 -7.15 41.42
CA HIS A 247 0.16 -6.65 42.79
C HIS A 247 0.11 -7.85 43.74
N GLU A 248 0.62 -7.69 44.97
CA GLU A 248 0.79 -8.75 45.98
C GLU A 248 -0.46 -9.66 46.07
N GLY A 249 -0.32 -10.92 45.64
CA GLY A 249 -1.41 -11.90 45.59
C GLY A 249 -2.02 -12.20 44.20
N THR A 250 -1.51 -11.61 43.11
CA THR A 250 -1.97 -11.91 41.73
C THR A 250 -0.88 -12.48 40.82
N ILE A 251 -1.27 -13.32 39.84
CA ILE A 251 -0.38 -13.92 38.84
C ILE A 251 -0.23 -12.93 37.67
N ASP A 252 0.99 -12.71 37.20
CA ASP A 252 1.24 -11.93 35.98
C ASP A 252 0.45 -12.50 34.79
N TYR A 253 -0.39 -11.67 34.18
CA TYR A 253 -1.15 -12.04 32.99
C TYR A 253 -0.72 -11.16 31.82
N LYS A 254 -0.11 -11.78 30.79
CA LYS A 254 0.15 -11.13 29.50
C LYS A 254 -1.06 -11.34 28.60
N ARG A 255 -1.79 -10.25 28.29
CA ARG A 255 -2.82 -10.28 27.25
C ARG A 255 -2.12 -10.26 25.89
N PRO A 256 -2.21 -11.31 25.06
CA PRO A 256 -1.57 -11.32 23.75
C PRO A 256 -2.19 -10.24 22.86
N GLY A 257 -1.34 -9.44 22.22
CA GLY A 257 -1.78 -8.49 21.22
C GLY A 257 -2.22 -9.18 19.93
N LYS A 258 -2.90 -8.45 19.05
CA LYS A 258 -3.30 -8.95 17.72
C LYS A 258 -2.09 -9.45 16.91
N VAL A 259 -0.91 -8.88 17.09
CA VAL A 259 0.33 -9.34 16.42
C VAL A 259 0.77 -10.71 16.92
N ASP A 260 0.69 -10.97 18.23
CA ASP A 260 1.00 -12.29 18.81
C ASP A 260 -0.03 -13.33 18.35
N ILE A 261 -1.32 -12.96 18.33
CA ILE A 261 -2.39 -13.81 17.78
C ILE A 261 -2.09 -14.17 16.33
N TYR A 262 -1.68 -13.20 15.50
CA TYR A 262 -1.34 -13.43 14.11
C TYR A 262 -0.19 -14.44 13.94
N LYS A 263 0.89 -14.28 14.71
CA LYS A 263 2.03 -15.21 14.72
C LYS A 263 1.59 -16.62 15.09
N HIS A 264 0.75 -16.77 16.11
CA HIS A 264 0.21 -18.08 16.50
C HIS A 264 -0.71 -18.70 15.43
N LEU A 265 -1.53 -17.90 14.75
CA LEU A 265 -2.37 -18.38 13.63
C LEU A 265 -1.49 -18.90 12.48
N LEU A 266 -0.41 -18.19 12.14
CA LEU A 266 0.56 -18.60 11.13
C LEU A 266 1.27 -19.90 11.50
N GLU A 267 1.79 -19.99 12.73
CA GLU A 267 2.46 -21.19 13.24
C GLU A 267 1.52 -22.40 13.19
N ARG A 268 0.28 -22.23 13.67
CA ARG A 268 -0.75 -23.26 13.64
C ARG A 268 -1.07 -23.70 12.21
N TYR A 269 -1.27 -22.74 11.30
CA TYR A 269 -1.53 -23.04 9.89
C TYR A 269 -0.38 -23.82 9.26
N ASN A 270 0.87 -23.36 9.43
CA ASN A 270 2.05 -24.01 8.86
C ASN A 270 2.28 -25.42 9.44
N ALA A 271 2.00 -25.63 10.73
CA ALA A 271 2.08 -26.94 11.36
C ALA A 271 1.03 -27.91 10.81
N ASN A 272 -0.21 -27.44 10.62
CA ASN A 272 -1.29 -28.26 10.08
C ASN A 272 -1.10 -28.54 8.60
N LEU A 273 -0.56 -27.59 7.84
CA LEU A 273 -0.26 -27.75 6.41
C LEU A 273 0.66 -28.95 6.17
N LYS A 274 1.66 -29.15 7.04
CA LYS A 274 2.59 -30.30 6.97
C LYS A 274 1.94 -31.64 7.33
N ARG A 275 0.86 -31.63 8.11
CA ARG A 275 0.17 -32.84 8.61
C ARG A 275 -1.07 -33.22 7.79
N ALA A 276 -1.54 -32.34 6.92
CA ALA A 276 -2.77 -32.53 6.19
C ALA A 276 -2.63 -33.60 5.09
N GLN A 277 -3.06 -34.82 5.39
CA GLN A 277 -3.11 -35.94 4.44
C GLN A 277 -4.55 -36.28 3.98
N GLN A 278 -5.59 -35.83 4.68
CA GLN A 278 -6.99 -36.17 4.42
C GLN A 278 -7.79 -34.97 3.92
N ALA A 279 -8.86 -35.20 3.15
CA ALA A 279 -9.71 -34.16 2.57
C ALA A 279 -10.34 -33.23 3.64
N PHE A 280 -10.78 -33.77 4.78
CA PHE A 280 -11.30 -32.97 5.90
C PHE A 280 -10.25 -31.99 6.47
N HIS A 281 -8.97 -32.38 6.49
CA HIS A 281 -7.90 -31.47 6.92
C HIS A 281 -7.71 -30.29 5.96
N GLN A 282 -8.09 -30.44 4.69
CA GLN A 282 -7.93 -29.39 3.67
C GLN A 282 -9.00 -28.30 3.81
N GLU A 283 -10.26 -28.67 4.08
CA GLU A 283 -11.33 -27.70 4.38
C GLU A 283 -11.02 -26.89 5.65
N HIS A 284 -10.46 -27.56 6.68
CA HIS A 284 -10.02 -26.86 7.88
C HIS A 284 -8.85 -25.91 7.62
N LEU A 285 -7.89 -26.30 6.77
CA LEU A 285 -6.78 -25.44 6.37
C LEU A 285 -7.24 -24.20 5.60
N GLU A 286 -8.27 -24.32 4.77
CA GLU A 286 -8.84 -23.18 4.07
C GLU A 286 -9.40 -22.14 5.05
N LYS A 287 -10.19 -22.59 6.02
CA LYS A 287 -10.69 -21.70 7.07
C LYS A 287 -9.55 -21.06 7.87
N GLN A 288 -8.55 -21.85 8.28
CA GLN A 288 -7.38 -21.33 9.01
C GLN A 288 -6.60 -20.30 8.18
N TRP A 289 -6.45 -20.54 6.87
CA TRP A 289 -5.78 -19.62 5.98
C TRP A 289 -6.55 -18.32 5.82
N ARG A 290 -7.88 -18.38 5.72
CA ARG A 290 -8.73 -17.19 5.68
C ARG A 290 -8.58 -16.36 6.94
N GLU A 291 -8.60 -16.99 8.12
CA GLU A 291 -8.34 -16.31 9.41
C GLU A 291 -6.96 -15.64 9.44
N VAL A 292 -5.91 -16.32 8.96
CA VAL A 292 -4.56 -15.76 8.82
C VAL A 292 -4.56 -14.54 7.90
N PHE A 293 -5.20 -14.65 6.74
CA PHE A 293 -5.21 -13.58 5.73
C PHE A 293 -6.01 -12.36 6.21
N GLU A 294 -7.16 -12.56 6.83
CA GLU A 294 -7.98 -11.51 7.43
C GLU A 294 -7.18 -10.77 8.51
N LYS A 295 -6.53 -11.51 9.42
CA LYS A 295 -5.70 -10.90 10.47
C LYS A 295 -4.47 -10.17 9.91
N LYS A 296 -3.82 -10.73 8.88
CA LYS A 296 -2.72 -10.05 8.16
C LYS A 296 -3.20 -8.70 7.60
N THR A 297 -4.35 -8.70 6.93
CA THR A 297 -4.91 -7.49 6.31
C THR A 297 -5.28 -6.44 7.35
N GLU A 298 -5.88 -6.86 8.47
CA GLU A 298 -6.19 -5.97 9.61
C GLU A 298 -4.94 -5.29 10.18
N LEU A 299 -3.83 -6.03 10.30
CA LEU A 299 -2.60 -5.53 10.90
C LEU A 299 -1.76 -4.68 9.92
N VAL A 300 -1.58 -5.17 8.70
CA VAL A 300 -0.71 -4.55 7.69
C VAL A 300 -1.41 -3.37 6.99
N GLY A 301 -2.73 -3.42 6.81
CA GLY A 301 -3.50 -2.39 6.11
C GLY A 301 -3.27 -0.97 6.60
N PRO A 302 -3.32 -0.70 7.93
CA PRO A 302 -3.02 0.63 8.47
C PRO A 302 -1.56 1.09 8.23
N VAL A 303 -0.60 0.17 8.22
CA VAL A 303 0.83 0.48 7.92
C VAL A 303 1.00 0.85 6.45
N ASP A 304 0.37 0.08 5.55
CA ASP A 304 0.37 0.38 4.12
C ASP A 304 -0.34 1.70 3.82
N ALA A 305 -1.41 2.02 4.56
CA ALA A 305 -2.11 3.31 4.45
C ALA A 305 -1.21 4.48 4.86
N LEU A 306 -0.47 4.38 5.97
CA LEU A 306 0.51 5.40 6.38
C LEU A 306 1.63 5.57 5.35
N THR A 307 2.13 4.48 4.79
CA THR A 307 3.15 4.52 3.74
C THR A 307 2.62 5.18 2.47
N ALA A 308 1.38 4.87 2.07
CA ALA A 308 0.74 5.51 0.93
C ALA A 308 0.46 7.00 1.18
N GLU A 309 0.08 7.37 2.41
CA GLU A 309 -0.07 8.76 2.84
C GLU A 309 1.24 9.51 2.73
N PHE A 310 2.34 8.93 3.23
CA PHE A 310 3.69 9.48 3.12
C PHE A 310 4.08 9.77 1.67
N HIS A 311 4.03 8.75 0.80
CA HIS A 311 4.40 8.92 -0.60
C HIS A 311 3.50 9.94 -1.30
N THR A 312 2.19 9.91 -1.04
CA THR A 312 1.24 10.85 -1.64
C THR A 312 1.52 12.29 -1.18
N ALA A 313 1.84 12.51 0.10
CA ALA A 313 2.20 13.82 0.62
C ALA A 313 3.50 14.32 0.01
N ALA A 314 4.52 13.46 -0.11
CA ALA A 314 5.79 13.79 -0.74
C ALA A 314 5.64 14.18 -2.22
N TYR A 315 4.90 13.40 -3.02
CA TYR A 315 4.68 13.73 -4.43
C TYR A 315 3.86 15.02 -4.64
N LYS A 316 3.05 15.45 -3.67
CA LYS A 316 2.33 16.73 -3.73
C LYS A 316 3.25 17.95 -3.57
N LEU A 317 4.48 17.76 -3.07
CA LEU A 317 5.47 18.83 -2.96
C LEU A 317 6.09 19.18 -4.33
N LEU A 318 6.07 18.24 -5.27
CA LEU A 318 6.73 18.38 -6.57
C LEU A 318 5.97 19.33 -7.50
N ASP A 319 6.72 20.06 -8.33
CA ASP A 319 6.14 20.82 -9.43
C ASP A 319 5.81 19.95 -10.66
N ALA A 320 5.12 20.52 -11.64
CA ALA A 320 4.69 19.79 -12.84
C ALA A 320 5.85 19.30 -13.73
N GLY A 321 7.02 19.94 -13.67
CA GLY A 321 8.23 19.52 -14.38
C GLY A 321 8.93 18.38 -13.66
N GLU A 322 9.01 18.44 -12.35
CA GLU A 322 9.57 17.40 -11.49
C GLU A 322 8.76 16.10 -11.59
N MET A 323 7.43 16.18 -11.58
CA MET A 323 6.56 14.99 -11.73
C MET A 323 6.83 14.19 -13.02
N GLN A 324 7.41 14.80 -14.06
CA GLN A 324 7.75 14.09 -15.31
C GLN A 324 8.90 13.09 -15.14
N LYS A 325 9.76 13.26 -14.13
CA LYS A 325 10.87 12.32 -13.85
C LYS A 325 10.35 10.95 -13.39
N GLY A 326 9.12 10.87 -12.88
CA GLY A 326 8.45 9.64 -12.49
C GLY A 326 8.67 9.23 -11.02
N PRO A 327 8.17 8.07 -10.58
CA PRO A 327 8.30 7.68 -9.18
C PRO A 327 9.75 7.35 -8.81
N VAL A 328 10.07 7.49 -7.52
CA VAL A 328 11.34 7.03 -6.93
C VAL A 328 11.52 5.54 -7.27
N PRO A 329 12.66 5.15 -7.87
CA PRO A 329 12.89 3.78 -8.28
C PRO A 329 13.04 2.89 -7.06
N GLU A 330 12.33 1.76 -7.03
CA GLU A 330 12.52 0.75 -6.00
C GLU A 330 13.99 0.29 -5.96
N GLY A 331 14.51 0.08 -4.76
CA GLY A 331 15.86 -0.47 -4.56
C GLY A 331 16.06 -1.82 -5.26
N PRO A 332 17.32 -2.28 -5.42
CA PRO A 332 17.58 -3.61 -5.95
C PRO A 332 16.97 -4.67 -5.02
N SER A 333 15.95 -5.39 -5.52
CA SER A 333 15.30 -6.51 -4.82
C SER A 333 15.06 -7.67 -5.78
N GLN A 334 14.90 -8.88 -5.22
CA GLN A 334 14.55 -10.05 -6.01
C GLN A 334 13.18 -9.89 -6.69
N VAL A 335 12.22 -9.31 -5.96
CA VAL A 335 10.88 -8.97 -6.46
C VAL A 335 10.98 -8.03 -7.67
N ARG A 336 11.82 -7.00 -7.62
CA ARG A 336 12.00 -6.06 -8.74
C ARG A 336 12.49 -6.77 -10.01
N GLN A 337 13.42 -7.71 -9.88
CA GLN A 337 13.90 -8.50 -11.03
C GLN A 337 12.76 -9.36 -11.63
N ILE A 338 11.95 -9.97 -10.78
CA ILE A 338 10.79 -10.76 -11.21
C ILE A 338 9.74 -9.88 -11.88
N ASN A 339 9.49 -8.67 -11.36
CA ASN A 339 8.60 -7.69 -11.96
C ASN A 339 9.08 -7.33 -13.37
N GLN A 340 10.37 -6.99 -13.52
CA GLN A 340 10.96 -6.66 -14.82
C GLN A 340 10.89 -7.83 -15.80
N LEU A 341 11.28 -9.03 -15.36
CA LEU A 341 11.25 -10.23 -16.19
C LEU A 341 9.83 -10.49 -16.68
N THR A 342 8.83 -10.41 -15.80
CA THR A 342 7.42 -10.64 -16.13
C THR A 342 6.89 -9.61 -17.13
N MET A 343 7.16 -8.33 -16.89
CA MET A 343 6.75 -7.22 -17.76
C MET A 343 7.33 -7.36 -19.17
N TRP A 344 8.64 -7.54 -19.26
CA TRP A 344 9.34 -7.66 -20.54
C TRP A 344 9.04 -8.97 -21.25
N SER A 345 8.90 -10.09 -20.52
CA SER A 345 8.52 -11.37 -21.14
C SER A 345 7.16 -11.27 -21.80
N LEU A 346 6.16 -10.66 -21.14
CA LEU A 346 4.82 -10.47 -21.69
C LEU A 346 4.85 -9.58 -22.94
N ALA A 347 5.51 -8.42 -22.86
CA ALA A 347 5.59 -7.49 -23.98
C ALA A 347 6.30 -8.11 -25.19
N ILE A 348 7.48 -8.70 -24.99
CA ILE A 348 8.28 -9.28 -26.08
C ILE A 348 7.59 -10.49 -26.69
N LEU A 349 7.11 -11.44 -25.87
CA LEU A 349 6.41 -12.63 -26.38
C LEU A 349 5.11 -12.25 -27.10
N GLY A 350 4.39 -11.23 -26.61
CA GLY A 350 3.21 -10.69 -27.27
C GLY A 350 3.50 -10.22 -28.70
N VAL A 351 4.55 -9.40 -28.88
CA VAL A 351 4.98 -8.96 -30.23
C VAL A 351 5.42 -10.13 -31.10
N LEU A 352 6.21 -11.08 -30.57
CA LEU A 352 6.69 -12.24 -31.32
C LEU A 352 5.54 -13.13 -31.80
N LEU A 353 4.53 -13.35 -30.95
CA LEU A 353 3.33 -14.10 -31.30
C LEU A 353 2.46 -13.37 -32.32
N MET A 354 2.23 -12.06 -32.16
CA MET A 354 1.45 -11.29 -33.13
C MET A 354 2.10 -11.30 -34.53
N THR A 355 3.39 -10.97 -34.57
CA THR A 355 4.17 -10.93 -35.82
C THR A 355 4.43 -12.32 -36.41
N GLY A 356 4.31 -13.38 -35.60
CA GLY A 356 4.63 -14.74 -36.00
C GLY A 356 6.12 -14.96 -36.23
N THR A 357 6.97 -14.25 -35.47
CA THR A 357 8.43 -14.37 -35.50
C THR A 357 8.87 -15.49 -34.56
N PHE A 358 9.73 -16.39 -35.03
CA PHE A 358 10.16 -17.60 -34.33
C PHE A 358 8.99 -18.37 -33.71
N SER A 359 7.92 -18.58 -34.50
CA SER A 359 6.58 -18.89 -33.96
C SER A 359 6.50 -20.10 -33.03
N ARG A 360 7.39 -21.09 -33.23
CA ARG A 360 7.49 -22.27 -32.36
C ARG A 360 8.19 -21.97 -31.03
N LEU A 361 9.25 -21.17 -31.05
CA LEU A 361 9.98 -20.79 -29.85
C LEU A 361 9.17 -19.80 -29.01
N SER A 362 8.55 -18.81 -29.66
CA SER A 362 7.67 -17.86 -28.96
C SER A 362 6.43 -18.54 -28.39
N GLY A 363 5.83 -19.49 -29.12
CA GLY A 363 4.74 -20.33 -28.59
C GLY A 363 5.17 -21.19 -27.39
N LEU A 364 6.35 -21.80 -27.44
CA LEU A 364 6.86 -22.62 -26.33
C LEU A 364 7.21 -21.76 -25.10
N ALA A 365 7.84 -20.61 -25.31
CA ALA A 365 8.15 -19.67 -24.24
C ALA A 365 6.88 -19.08 -23.60
N ALA A 366 5.87 -18.75 -24.41
CA ALA A 366 4.57 -18.30 -23.92
C ALA A 366 3.83 -19.39 -23.12
N ALA A 367 3.89 -20.64 -23.57
CA ALA A 367 3.39 -21.78 -22.79
C ALA A 367 4.14 -21.89 -21.45
N GLY A 368 5.47 -21.86 -21.46
CA GLY A 368 6.28 -21.90 -20.24
C GLY A 368 5.91 -20.78 -19.25
N LEU A 369 5.71 -19.56 -19.74
CA LEU A 369 5.29 -18.42 -18.92
C LEU A 369 3.90 -18.63 -18.30
N MET A 370 2.93 -19.12 -19.08
CA MET A 370 1.58 -19.41 -18.56
C MET A 370 1.57 -20.51 -17.53
N LEU A 371 2.43 -21.52 -17.68
CA LEU A 371 2.64 -22.53 -16.66
C LEU A 371 3.21 -21.90 -15.37
N LEU A 372 4.16 -20.97 -15.46
CA LEU A 372 4.68 -20.25 -14.30
C LEU A 372 3.63 -19.36 -13.61
N PHE A 373 2.60 -18.89 -14.33
CA PHE A 373 1.44 -18.20 -13.72
C PHE A 373 0.35 -19.15 -13.21
N TYR A 374 0.46 -20.45 -13.50
CA TYR A 374 -0.48 -21.46 -13.01
C TYR A 374 -0.01 -22.06 -11.68
N LEU A 375 1.28 -22.39 -11.59
CA LEU A 375 1.88 -23.11 -10.45
C LEU A 375 1.84 -22.42 -9.08
N PRO A 376 1.80 -21.07 -8.96
CA PRO A 376 1.74 -20.42 -7.65
C PRO A 376 0.41 -20.63 -6.93
N MET A 377 -0.69 -20.80 -7.65
CA MET A 377 -2.02 -21.03 -7.06
C MET A 377 -2.84 -21.97 -7.96
N PRO A 378 -2.47 -23.25 -8.05
CA PRO A 378 -3.16 -24.19 -8.92
C PRO A 378 -4.51 -24.60 -8.29
N PRO A 379 -5.60 -24.65 -9.07
CA PRO A 379 -6.91 -25.09 -8.59
C PRO A 379 -6.98 -26.62 -8.46
N TRP A 380 -6.05 -27.20 -7.70
CA TRP A 380 -5.96 -28.64 -7.46
C TRP A 380 -6.74 -29.02 -6.19
N PRO A 381 -7.30 -30.24 -6.12
CA PRO A 381 -7.91 -30.77 -4.92
C PRO A 381 -6.96 -30.65 -3.73
N GLY A 382 -7.43 -29.98 -2.70
CA GLY A 382 -6.66 -29.77 -1.48
C GLY A 382 -5.74 -28.56 -1.44
N VAL A 383 -5.69 -27.78 -2.51
CA VAL A 383 -5.08 -26.45 -2.51
C VAL A 383 -6.17 -25.43 -2.16
N VAL A 384 -5.92 -24.61 -1.14
CA VAL A 384 -6.88 -23.59 -0.71
C VAL A 384 -7.13 -22.59 -1.84
N GLU A 385 -8.39 -22.39 -2.23
CA GLU A 385 -8.76 -21.51 -3.35
C GLU A 385 -8.38 -20.05 -3.08
N ALA A 386 -7.76 -19.40 -4.06
CA ALA A 386 -7.40 -18.00 -3.96
C ALA A 386 -8.67 -17.12 -3.83
N PRO A 387 -8.72 -16.13 -2.93
CA PRO A 387 -9.85 -15.23 -2.83
C PRO A 387 -10.00 -14.46 -4.15
N GLY A 388 -11.16 -14.60 -4.79
CA GLY A 388 -11.48 -13.97 -6.06
C GLY A 388 -12.80 -14.50 -6.63
N PRO A 389 -13.36 -13.83 -7.65
CA PRO A 389 -14.60 -14.25 -8.29
C PRO A 389 -14.44 -15.48 -9.20
N GLU A 390 -13.21 -15.90 -9.48
CA GLU A 390 -12.91 -17.03 -10.35
C GLU A 390 -12.88 -18.34 -9.55
N HIS A 391 -13.86 -19.20 -9.79
CA HIS A 391 -13.83 -20.60 -9.37
C HIS A 391 -13.54 -21.48 -10.58
N SER A 392 -12.57 -22.37 -10.47
CA SER A 392 -12.17 -23.28 -11.55
C SER A 392 -11.84 -24.64 -10.95
N LEU A 393 -12.34 -25.72 -11.55
CA LEU A 393 -11.93 -27.07 -11.19
C LEU A 393 -10.78 -27.49 -12.10
N PHE A 394 -9.55 -27.53 -11.58
CA PHE A 394 -8.29 -27.89 -12.28
C PHE A 394 -7.86 -26.98 -13.44
N ILE A 395 -8.80 -26.54 -14.27
CA ILE A 395 -8.58 -25.80 -15.51
C ILE A 395 -9.02 -24.36 -15.31
N ASN A 396 -8.05 -23.46 -15.12
CA ASN A 396 -8.28 -22.02 -15.12
C ASN A 396 -7.84 -21.40 -16.45
N LYS A 397 -8.01 -20.08 -16.58
CA LYS A 397 -7.60 -19.30 -17.75
C LYS A 397 -6.14 -19.55 -18.15
N ASN A 398 -5.22 -19.54 -17.19
CA ASN A 398 -3.78 -19.74 -17.45
C ASN A 398 -3.50 -21.12 -18.07
N LEU A 399 -4.18 -22.17 -17.61
CA LEU A 399 -4.01 -23.52 -18.16
C LEU A 399 -4.63 -23.66 -19.57
N ILE A 400 -5.75 -22.99 -19.83
CA ILE A 400 -6.34 -22.93 -21.18
C ILE A 400 -5.37 -22.26 -22.15
N GLU A 401 -4.79 -21.12 -21.75
CA GLU A 401 -3.80 -20.40 -22.57
C GLU A 401 -2.51 -21.20 -22.78
N PHE A 402 -2.06 -21.93 -21.77
CA PHE A 402 -0.95 -22.89 -21.88
C PHE A 402 -1.20 -23.92 -22.99
N PHE A 403 -2.35 -24.60 -22.98
CA PHE A 403 -2.68 -25.59 -24.00
C PHE A 403 -2.88 -24.97 -25.38
N ALA A 404 -3.47 -23.78 -25.45
CA ALA A 404 -3.61 -23.04 -26.70
C ALA A 404 -2.23 -22.70 -27.30
N CYS A 405 -1.27 -22.27 -26.48
CA CYS A 405 0.11 -22.03 -26.90
C CYS A 405 0.78 -23.32 -27.39
N LEU A 406 0.62 -24.46 -26.70
CA LEU A 406 1.13 -25.75 -27.15
C LEU A 406 0.52 -26.21 -28.48
N ALA A 407 -0.77 -26.00 -28.67
CA ALA A 407 -1.42 -26.27 -29.95
C ALA A 407 -0.83 -25.42 -31.09
N LEU A 408 -0.51 -24.15 -30.81
CA LEU A 408 0.19 -23.26 -31.76
C LEU A 408 1.63 -23.68 -32.03
N VAL A 409 2.32 -24.34 -31.09
CA VAL A 409 3.67 -24.90 -31.32
C VAL A 409 3.61 -26.07 -32.31
N ALA A 410 2.56 -26.90 -32.22
CA ALA A 410 2.37 -28.06 -33.10
C ALA A 410 2.06 -27.66 -34.57
N VAL A 411 1.53 -26.46 -34.78
CA VAL A 411 1.08 -25.97 -36.08
C VAL A 411 2.02 -24.87 -36.62
N PRO A 412 2.43 -24.89 -37.91
CA PRO A 412 3.33 -23.87 -38.46
C PRO A 412 2.61 -22.55 -38.80
N THR A 413 1.87 -21.96 -37.85
CA THR A 413 1.07 -20.73 -38.07
C THR A 413 1.93 -19.54 -38.54
N GLY A 414 3.18 -19.44 -38.08
CA GLY A 414 4.17 -18.44 -38.55
C GLY A 414 4.54 -18.58 -40.03
N ARG A 415 4.45 -19.78 -40.59
CA ARG A 415 4.70 -20.03 -42.03
C ARG A 415 3.50 -19.75 -42.91
N TRP A 416 2.29 -19.73 -42.35
CA TRP A 416 1.09 -19.36 -43.09
C TRP A 416 0.99 -17.85 -43.24
N ILE A 417 0.98 -17.14 -42.11
CA ILE A 417 0.87 -15.68 -42.04
C ILE A 417 1.76 -15.21 -40.89
N GLY A 418 2.93 -14.67 -41.20
CA GLY A 418 3.89 -14.18 -40.21
C GLY A 418 5.23 -13.77 -40.83
N VAL A 419 6.08 -13.11 -40.03
CA VAL A 419 7.41 -12.69 -40.42
C VAL A 419 8.29 -13.90 -40.80
N ASP A 420 8.10 -15.05 -40.15
CA ASP A 420 8.78 -16.30 -40.50
C ASP A 420 8.53 -16.74 -41.96
N ALA A 421 7.31 -16.51 -42.49
CA ALA A 421 6.98 -16.77 -43.89
C ALA A 421 7.72 -15.81 -44.84
N LEU A 422 7.81 -14.54 -44.46
CA LEU A 422 8.52 -13.50 -45.22
C LEU A 422 10.02 -13.79 -45.29
N ILE A 423 10.65 -14.07 -44.14
CA ILE A 423 12.08 -14.42 -44.03
C ILE A 423 12.40 -15.63 -44.91
N ARG A 424 11.57 -16.68 -44.85
CA ARG A 424 11.75 -17.86 -45.72
C ARG A 424 11.64 -17.52 -47.20
N ARG A 425 10.68 -16.69 -47.61
CA ARG A 425 10.47 -16.30 -49.00
C ARG A 425 11.63 -15.48 -49.57
N PHE A 426 12.28 -14.65 -48.77
CA PHE A 426 13.36 -13.77 -49.21
C PHE A 426 14.76 -14.39 -49.06
N ILE A 427 15.03 -15.14 -47.99
CA ILE A 427 16.37 -15.68 -47.71
C ILE A 427 16.60 -17.04 -48.37
N LEU A 428 15.61 -17.95 -48.37
CA LEU A 428 15.78 -19.30 -48.91
C LEU A 428 15.50 -19.40 -50.41
N ARG A 429 14.92 -18.36 -51.02
CA ARG A 429 14.74 -18.31 -52.48
C ARG A 429 16.01 -17.87 -53.21
N LYS A 430 16.93 -17.17 -52.53
CA LYS A 430 18.20 -16.69 -53.08
C LYS A 430 19.31 -17.77 -53.18
N LYS A 431 18.99 -19.02 -52.83
CA LYS A 431 19.91 -20.17 -52.87
C LYS A 431 19.65 -21.13 -54.05
N THR A 432 18.71 -20.79 -54.93
CA THR A 432 18.26 -21.66 -56.03
C THR A 432 18.23 -20.97 -57.39
N ASP A 433 18.79 -19.75 -57.49
CA ASP A 433 19.23 -19.13 -58.73
C ASP A 433 20.76 -19.11 -58.70
#